data_AF-A0A2N2GTN1-F1
#
_entry.id   AF-A0A2N2GTN1-F1
#
_cell.length_a   1.000
_cell.length_b   1.000
_cell.length_c   1.000
_cell.angle_alpha   90.00
_cell.angle_beta   90.00
_cell.angle_gamma   90.00
#
_symmetry.space_group_name_H-M   'P 1'
#
loop_
_entity.id
_entity.type
_entity.pdbx_description
1 polymer ?
#
loop_
_entity_poly.entity_id
_entity_poly.type
_entity_poly.pdbx_seq_one_letter_code
_entity_poly.pdbx_strand_id
1 'polypeptide(L)'
;MRYFPIMRIHVLISCLFLLTFPGSCKNGGAAPKATPTPAAETAMDPPAAPPPLVVPMIDRACSTDADCTVTSNPKIEDGVCCMGCPSIPAARSWAMQVVKRCNQYNTRNQVSGCPKVLCSDVPDVVCRGRECQFQR
;
A
#
# COMPACT_ATOMS: atom_id res chain seq x y z
N MET A 1 -21.26 42.56 -25.98
CA MET A 1 -22.28 41.79 -25.23
C MET A 1 -21.72 40.39 -25.02
N ARG A 2 -21.57 39.76 -23.86
CA ARG A 2 -21.91 39.97 -22.43
C ARG A 2 -20.87 39.11 -21.65
N TYR A 3 -20.23 39.62 -20.59
CA TYR A 3 -20.41 39.24 -19.17
C TYR A 3 -20.54 37.73 -18.89
N PHE A 4 -19.88 37.02 -17.95
CA PHE A 4 -18.89 37.21 -16.87
C PHE A 4 -18.42 35.78 -16.44
N PRO A 5 -17.31 35.60 -15.69
CA PRO A 5 -16.76 34.30 -15.30
C PRO A 5 -17.42 33.73 -14.03
N ILE A 6 -18.02 32.54 -14.12
CA ILE A 6 -18.73 31.86 -12.99
C ILE A 6 -18.07 30.52 -12.68
N MET A 7 -16.78 30.50 -12.35
CA MET A 7 -16.13 29.31 -11.77
C MET A 7 -15.04 29.68 -10.76
N ARG A 8 -15.27 30.75 -9.98
CA ARG A 8 -14.37 31.20 -8.91
C ARG A 8 -15.05 31.39 -7.54
N ILE A 9 -16.22 30.77 -7.33
CA ILE A 9 -17.05 30.98 -6.12
C ILE A 9 -17.19 29.73 -5.24
N HIS A 10 -16.77 28.55 -5.68
CA HIS A 10 -16.92 27.32 -4.86
C HIS A 10 -15.77 27.04 -3.87
N VAL A 11 -14.66 27.79 -3.94
CA VAL A 11 -13.47 27.53 -3.08
C VAL A 11 -13.57 28.22 -1.71
N LEU A 12 -14.48 29.19 -1.52
CA LEU A 12 -14.55 29.96 -0.27
C LEU A 12 -15.62 29.48 0.74
N ILE A 13 -16.46 28.49 0.40
CA ILE A 13 -17.58 28.06 1.27
C ILE A 13 -17.26 26.79 2.10
N SER A 14 -16.20 26.04 1.77
CA SER A 14 -15.81 24.85 2.57
C SER A 14 -14.90 25.13 3.77
N CYS A 15 -14.51 26.40 4.02
CA CYS A 15 -13.65 26.77 5.15
C CYS A 15 -14.41 27.08 6.46
N LEU A 16 -15.72 26.85 6.55
CA LEU A 16 -16.52 27.39 7.67
C LEU A 16 -17.44 26.41 8.42
N PHE A 17 -17.29 25.10 8.23
CA PHE A 17 -18.02 24.10 9.00
C PHE A 17 -17.04 23.11 9.63
N LEU A 18 -16.94 23.16 10.97
CA LEU A 18 -16.40 22.16 11.93
C LEU A 18 -15.45 22.73 13.01
N LEU A 19 -15.51 24.04 13.29
CA LEU A 19 -15.15 24.58 14.60
C LEU A 19 -16.43 25.02 15.30
N THR A 20 -16.99 24.16 16.16
CA THR A 20 -17.79 24.49 17.36
C THR A 20 -18.54 23.24 17.86
N PHE A 21 -18.04 22.59 18.90
CA PHE A 21 -18.91 22.09 19.97
C PHE A 21 -18.15 22.11 21.31
N PRO A 22 -18.63 22.89 22.30
CA PRO A 22 -18.04 23.00 23.63
C PRO A 22 -18.57 21.88 24.53
N GLY A 23 -17.69 21.01 25.04
CA GLY A 23 -18.02 19.99 26.02
C GLY A 23 -17.48 20.38 27.39
N SER A 24 -18.38 20.78 28.29
CA SER A 24 -18.09 21.27 29.64
C SER A 24 -17.29 20.30 30.52
N CYS A 25 -16.35 20.87 31.28
CA CYS A 25 -15.77 20.29 32.48
C CYS A 25 -16.86 19.99 33.52
N LYS A 26 -16.88 18.77 34.06
CA LYS A 26 -17.59 18.45 35.31
C LYS A 26 -16.58 17.94 36.33
N ASN A 27 -16.18 18.83 37.24
CA ASN A 27 -15.57 18.46 38.51
C ASN A 27 -16.61 17.79 39.40
N GLY A 28 -16.28 16.65 39.99
CA GLY A 28 -17.12 16.02 40.99
C GLY A 28 -16.42 14.89 41.74
N GLY A 29 -15.98 15.18 42.96
CA GLY A 29 -15.99 14.23 44.06
C GLY A 29 -14.65 13.56 44.41
N ALA A 30 -14.14 13.87 45.59
CA ALA A 30 -12.99 13.22 46.21
C ALA A 30 -13.39 12.03 47.12
N ALA A 31 -12.57 10.97 47.08
CA ALA A 31 -12.23 9.95 48.10
C ALA A 31 -13.31 8.91 48.55
N PRO A 32 -12.94 7.66 48.98
CA PRO A 32 -11.68 7.27 49.62
C PRO A 32 -11.00 5.96 49.15
N LYS A 33 -9.76 5.84 49.63
CA LYS A 33 -8.76 4.77 49.59
C LYS A 33 -9.33 3.34 49.80
N ALA A 34 -9.08 2.46 48.83
CA ALA A 34 -9.03 1.00 49.05
C ALA A 34 -8.02 0.39 48.05
N THR A 35 -6.80 0.14 48.52
CA THR A 35 -5.88 -0.79 47.87
C THR A 35 -6.32 -2.19 48.26
N PRO A 36 -6.63 -3.06 47.28
CA PRO A 36 -6.04 -4.39 47.37
C PRO A 36 -5.63 -4.97 46.01
N THR A 37 -4.49 -5.68 46.07
CA THR A 37 -3.97 -6.69 45.12
C THR A 37 -3.33 -6.14 43.84
N PRO A 38 -2.02 -6.39 43.61
CA PRO A 38 -1.43 -6.17 42.30
C PRO A 38 -2.14 -7.11 41.34
N ALA A 39 -2.83 -6.55 40.34
CA ALA A 39 -3.25 -7.32 39.20
C ALA A 39 -1.98 -7.97 38.63
N ALA A 40 -1.98 -9.30 38.60
CA ALA A 40 -0.99 -10.05 37.85
C ALA A 40 -0.87 -9.38 36.49
N GLU A 41 0.36 -9.02 36.11
CA GLU A 41 0.67 -8.53 34.77
C GLU A 41 -0.07 -9.41 33.77
N THR A 42 -1.14 -8.88 33.19
CA THR A 42 -1.56 -9.32 31.87
C THR A 42 -0.37 -8.99 30.99
N ALA A 43 0.54 -9.95 30.88
CA ALA A 43 1.53 -10.01 29.83
C ALA A 43 0.73 -9.81 28.55
N MET A 44 0.75 -8.58 28.05
CA MET A 44 0.20 -8.25 26.76
C MET A 44 0.93 -9.17 25.80
N ASP A 45 0.22 -10.17 25.25
CA ASP A 45 0.72 -10.93 24.12
C ASP A 45 1.28 -9.92 23.12
N PRO A 46 2.57 -10.03 22.73
CA PRO A 46 3.14 -9.11 21.76
C PRO A 46 2.26 -9.15 20.52
N PRO A 47 2.01 -7.99 19.87
CA PRO A 47 1.14 -7.94 18.71
C PRO A 47 1.56 -9.00 17.70
N ALA A 48 0.60 -9.82 17.27
CA ALA A 48 0.85 -10.93 16.36
C ALA A 48 1.68 -10.42 15.16
N ALA A 49 2.81 -11.08 14.91
CA ALA A 49 3.67 -10.71 13.79
C ALA A 49 2.84 -10.68 12.49
N PRO A 50 3.02 -9.66 11.64
CA PRO A 50 2.27 -9.57 10.40
C PRO A 50 2.53 -10.82 9.54
N PRO A 51 1.50 -11.38 8.90
CA PRO A 51 1.67 -12.57 8.08
C PRO A 51 2.68 -12.31 6.95
N PRO A 52 3.54 -13.29 6.62
CA PRO A 52 4.60 -13.11 5.65
C PRO A 52 4.05 -12.76 4.26
N LEU A 53 4.83 -12.03 3.46
CA LEU A 53 4.51 -11.77 2.07
C LEU A 53 4.54 -13.08 1.27
N VAL A 54 3.37 -13.60 0.89
CA VAL A 54 3.27 -14.77 0.02
C VAL A 54 3.15 -14.31 -1.44
N VAL A 55 4.20 -14.55 -2.21
CA VAL A 55 4.27 -14.24 -3.64
C VAL A 55 3.86 -15.47 -4.44
N PRO A 56 2.89 -15.37 -5.37
CA PRO A 56 2.54 -16.49 -6.23
C PRO A 56 3.71 -16.88 -7.14
N MET A 57 3.77 -18.15 -7.54
CA MET A 57 4.69 -18.60 -8.59
C MET A 57 4.51 -17.77 -9.87
N ILE A 58 5.59 -17.47 -10.57
CA ILE A 58 5.57 -16.66 -11.79
C ILE A 58 4.69 -17.35 -12.83
N ASP A 59 3.64 -16.65 -13.25
CA ASP A 59 2.83 -17.06 -14.39
C ASP A 59 3.35 -16.37 -15.66
N ARG A 60 3.57 -17.17 -16.69
CA ARG A 60 4.06 -16.73 -18.00
C ARG A 60 3.06 -17.04 -19.10
N ALA A 61 1.88 -17.58 -18.80
CA ALA A 61 0.91 -17.92 -19.83
C ALA A 61 0.42 -16.67 -20.56
N CYS A 62 0.29 -16.76 -21.88
CA CYS A 62 -0.20 -15.67 -22.72
C CYS A 62 -0.97 -16.19 -23.93
N SER A 63 -1.86 -15.36 -24.46
CA SER A 63 -2.52 -15.58 -25.76
C SER A 63 -2.06 -14.59 -26.81
N THR A 64 -1.65 -13.39 -26.40
CA THR A 64 -1.19 -12.28 -27.25
C THR A 64 -0.01 -11.56 -26.60
N ASP A 65 0.75 -10.80 -27.39
CA ASP A 65 1.88 -9.99 -26.87
C ASP A 65 1.43 -8.98 -25.79
N ALA A 66 0.19 -8.48 -25.88
CA ALA A 66 -0.36 -7.55 -24.90
C ALA A 66 -0.59 -8.15 -23.50
N ASP A 67 -0.60 -9.49 -23.40
CA ASP A 67 -0.68 -10.21 -22.13
C ASP A 67 0.66 -10.26 -21.42
N CYS A 68 1.76 -9.95 -22.10
CA CYS A 68 3.11 -10.04 -21.57
C CYS A 68 3.63 -8.69 -21.05
N THR A 69 4.42 -8.75 -20.00
CA THR A 69 5.12 -7.59 -19.44
C THR A 69 6.46 -8.00 -18.85
N VAL A 70 7.41 -7.07 -18.76
CA VAL A 70 8.59 -7.26 -17.94
C VAL A 70 8.30 -6.76 -16.54
N THR A 71 8.61 -7.60 -15.55
CA THR A 71 8.40 -7.30 -14.14
C THR A 71 9.59 -7.80 -13.32
N SER A 72 9.51 -7.74 -12.00
CA SER A 72 10.57 -8.13 -11.08
C SER A 72 10.03 -8.98 -9.94
N ASN A 73 10.90 -9.78 -9.34
CA ASN A 73 10.55 -10.47 -8.11
C ASN A 73 10.49 -9.45 -6.96
N PRO A 74 9.38 -9.40 -6.21
CA PRO A 74 9.28 -8.52 -5.05
C PRO A 74 10.26 -8.99 -3.96
N LYS A 75 10.80 -8.03 -3.21
CA LYS A 75 11.67 -8.29 -2.06
C LYS A 75 11.22 -7.48 -0.87
N ILE A 76 11.50 -7.97 0.33
CA ILE A 76 11.33 -7.18 1.54
C ILE A 76 12.68 -6.53 1.86
N GLU A 77 12.71 -5.21 1.85
CA GLU A 77 13.87 -4.37 2.19
C GLU A 77 13.44 -3.46 3.34
N ASP A 78 14.11 -3.55 4.49
CA ASP A 78 13.82 -2.74 5.69
C ASP A 78 12.34 -2.76 6.11
N GLY A 79 11.68 -3.92 5.97
CA GLY A 79 10.26 -4.08 6.30
C GLY A 79 9.29 -3.56 5.25
N VAL A 80 9.78 -3.15 4.07
CA VAL A 80 9.00 -2.65 2.93
C VAL A 80 9.06 -3.64 1.76
N CYS A 81 7.93 -3.94 1.14
CA CYS A 81 7.83 -4.71 -0.09
C CYS A 81 8.17 -3.84 -1.30
N CYS A 82 9.27 -4.16 -1.96
CA CYS A 82 9.84 -3.41 -3.07
C CYS A 82 9.93 -4.22 -4.35
N MET A 83 9.60 -3.56 -5.45
CA MET A 83 9.80 -4.09 -6.79
C MET A 83 11.19 -3.64 -7.26
N GLY A 84 12.06 -4.60 -7.56
CA GLY A 84 13.37 -4.31 -8.15
C GLY A 84 13.27 -3.98 -9.64
N CYS A 85 14.42 -3.97 -10.33
CA CYS A 85 14.44 -3.72 -11.76
C CYS A 85 13.71 -4.81 -12.57
N PRO A 86 12.85 -4.42 -13.53
CA PRO A 86 12.20 -5.36 -14.42
C PRO A 86 13.22 -6.24 -15.14
N SER A 87 13.12 -7.55 -14.94
CA SER A 87 14.12 -8.55 -15.36
C SER A 87 13.53 -9.93 -15.66
N ILE A 88 12.22 -10.11 -15.50
CA ILE A 88 11.53 -11.36 -15.80
C ILE A 88 10.35 -11.11 -16.74
N PRO A 89 10.17 -11.95 -17.78
CA PRO A 89 8.94 -11.94 -18.56
C PRO A 89 7.85 -12.65 -17.75
N ALA A 90 6.67 -12.05 -17.69
CA ALA A 90 5.53 -12.61 -16.98
C ALA A 90 4.21 -12.18 -17.65
N ALA A 91 3.14 -12.90 -17.31
CA ALA A 91 1.79 -12.47 -17.59
C ALA A 91 1.50 -11.15 -16.84
N ARG A 92 0.88 -10.20 -17.53
CA ARG A 92 0.49 -8.90 -16.99
C ARG A 92 -0.45 -9.04 -15.79
N SER A 93 -1.35 -10.02 -15.85
CA SER A 93 -2.26 -10.39 -14.77
C SER A 93 -1.51 -10.77 -13.48
N TRP A 94 -0.42 -11.52 -13.61
CA TRP A 94 0.44 -11.89 -12.48
C TRP A 94 1.17 -10.69 -11.91
N ALA A 95 1.79 -9.87 -12.75
CA ALA A 95 2.51 -8.67 -12.32
C ALA A 95 1.60 -7.73 -11.51
N MET A 96 0.37 -7.52 -11.97
CA MET A 96 -0.63 -6.72 -11.25
C MET A 96 -1.02 -7.32 -9.89
N GLN A 97 -1.13 -8.65 -9.80
CA GLN A 97 -1.40 -9.33 -8.53
C GLN A 97 -0.24 -9.17 -7.54
N VAL A 98 1.00 -9.27 -8.00
CA VAL A 98 2.20 -9.07 -7.17
C VAL A 98 2.25 -7.64 -6.63
N VAL A 99 2.05 -6.63 -7.49
CA VAL A 99 2.02 -5.22 -7.07
C VAL A 99 0.93 -4.99 -6.03
N LYS A 100 -0.28 -5.53 -6.25
CA LYS A 100 -1.38 -5.43 -5.29
C LYS A 100 -0.99 -6.00 -3.93
N ARG A 101 -0.33 -7.16 -3.89
CA ARG A 101 0.12 -7.80 -2.65
C ARG A 101 1.23 -6.99 -1.95
N CYS A 102 2.20 -6.47 -2.69
CA CYS A 102 3.22 -5.57 -2.13
C CYS A 102 2.57 -4.34 -1.50
N ASN A 103 1.64 -3.69 -2.20
CA ASN A 103 0.95 -2.52 -1.69
C ASN A 103 0.16 -2.84 -0.41
N GLN A 104 -0.56 -3.96 -0.38
CA GLN A 104 -1.25 -4.43 0.82
C GLN A 104 -0.29 -4.70 1.98
N TYR A 105 0.87 -5.30 1.70
CA TYR A 105 1.91 -5.51 2.72
C TYR A 105 2.42 -4.18 3.27
N ASN A 106 2.75 -3.21 2.42
CA ASN A 106 3.27 -1.90 2.83
C ASN A 106 2.23 -1.11 3.64
N THR A 107 0.96 -1.11 3.20
CA THR A 107 -0.13 -0.47 3.93
C THR A 107 -0.30 -1.06 5.33
N ARG A 108 -0.20 -2.39 5.49
CA ARG A 108 -0.32 -3.03 6.81
C ARG A 108 0.83 -2.69 7.75
N ASN A 109 2.03 -2.51 7.22
CA ASN A 109 3.24 -2.21 8.00
C ASN A 109 3.47 -0.70 8.19
N GLN A 110 2.53 0.15 7.75
CA GLN A 110 2.62 1.61 7.85
C GLN A 110 3.92 2.22 7.30
N VAL A 111 4.57 1.54 6.35
CA VAL A 111 5.83 1.96 5.73
C VAL A 111 5.57 2.67 4.42
N SER A 112 6.17 3.85 4.26
CA SER A 112 6.00 4.69 3.08
C SER A 112 7.18 4.55 2.11
N GLY A 113 6.96 3.78 1.06
CA GLY A 113 7.74 3.84 -0.18
C GLY A 113 9.03 3.04 -0.19
N CYS A 114 9.36 2.54 -1.38
CA CYS A 114 10.62 1.87 -1.66
C CYS A 114 11.66 2.88 -2.18
N PRO A 115 12.95 2.67 -1.89
CA PRO A 115 14.00 3.45 -2.53
C PRO A 115 13.86 3.35 -4.05
N LYS A 116 14.07 4.48 -4.74
CA LYS A 116 14.03 4.51 -6.20
C LYS A 116 15.23 3.72 -6.75
N VAL A 117 14.95 2.62 -7.44
CA VAL A 117 15.97 1.87 -8.16
C VAL A 117 16.12 2.47 -9.56
N LEU A 118 17.34 2.86 -9.92
CA LEU A 118 17.68 3.24 -11.29
C LEU A 118 17.92 1.97 -12.09
N CYS A 119 17.08 1.73 -13.10
CA CYS A 119 17.18 0.56 -13.95
C CYS A 119 17.68 0.95 -15.35
N SER A 120 18.51 0.10 -15.92
CA SER A 120 18.90 0.17 -17.34
C SER A 120 17.71 -0.15 -18.25
N ASP A 121 17.93 -0.09 -19.57
CA ASP A 121 16.91 -0.41 -20.57
C ASP A 121 16.26 -1.77 -20.32
N VAL A 122 14.93 -1.78 -20.38
CA VAL A 122 14.09 -2.95 -20.16
C VAL A 122 13.85 -3.62 -21.51
N PRO A 123 14.23 -4.90 -21.69
CA PRO A 123 14.04 -5.59 -22.97
C PRO A 123 12.56 -5.80 -23.30
N ASP A 124 12.21 -5.83 -24.58
CA ASP A 124 10.85 -6.12 -25.01
C ASP A 124 10.44 -7.57 -24.72
N VAL A 125 9.14 -7.80 -24.56
CA VAL A 125 8.56 -9.12 -24.32
C VAL A 125 7.45 -9.41 -25.31
N VAL A 126 7.38 -10.68 -25.71
CA VAL A 126 6.43 -11.19 -26.68
C VAL A 126 5.82 -12.49 -26.19
N CYS A 127 4.64 -12.81 -26.70
CA CYS A 127 3.98 -14.08 -26.48
C CYS A 127 4.44 -15.09 -27.55
N ARG A 128 5.23 -16.09 -27.13
CA ARG A 128 5.74 -17.13 -28.03
C ARG A 128 5.45 -18.51 -27.46
N GLY A 129 4.74 -19.34 -28.24
CA GLY A 129 4.39 -20.69 -27.79
C GLY A 129 3.47 -20.71 -26.56
N ARG A 130 2.60 -19.70 -26.41
CA ARG A 130 1.73 -19.48 -25.23
C ARG A 130 2.49 -19.15 -23.94
N GLU A 131 3.75 -18.75 -24.05
CA GLU A 131 4.57 -18.29 -22.93
C GLU A 131 5.16 -16.91 -23.22
N CYS A 132 5.15 -16.03 -22.21
CA CYS A 132 5.84 -14.75 -22.26
C CYS A 132 7.35 -14.97 -22.23
N GLN A 133 8.04 -14.41 -23.22
CA GLN A 133 9.48 -14.53 -23.38
C GLN A 133 10.07 -13.19 -23.78
N PHE A 134 11.36 -12.99 -23.51
CA PHE A 134 12.08 -11.83 -24.05
C PHE A 134 12.18 -11.92 -25.57
N GLN A 135 12.03 -10.77 -26.22
CA GLN A 135 12.33 -10.62 -27.62
C GLN A 135 13.86 -10.71 -27.80
N ARG A 136 14.32 -11.78 -28.46
CA ARG A 136 15.72 -11.98 -28.84
C ARG A 136 15.96 -11.54 -30.27
#